data_AF-A0A957P2C2-F1
#
_entry.id   AF-A0A957P2C2-F1
#
_cell.length_a   1.000
_cell.length_b   1.000
_cell.length_c   1.000
_cell.angle_alpha   90.00
_cell.angle_beta   90.00
_cell.angle_gamma   90.00
#
_symmetry.space_group_name_H-M   'P 1'
#
loop_
_entity.id
_entity.type
_entity.pdbx_description
1 polymer ?
#
loop_
_entity_poly.entity_id
_entity_poly.type
_entity_poly.pdbx_seq_one_letter_code
_entity_poly.pdbx_strand_id
1 'polypeptide(L)'
;QFELAELPIEIEVTHAQDVVEGILAAAVNCDQIVIGASEERLLEQSLFGSIPQRVAEEAPVTTVMVKRHDLVKFGLRRWLFARKR
;
A
#
# COMPACT_ATOMS: atom_id res chain seq x y z
N GLN A 1 1.38 -23.44 -7.44
CA GLN A 1 0.98 -22.66 -6.25
C GLN A 1 2.29 -22.26 -5.58
N PHE A 2 2.58 -20.97 -5.44
CA PHE A 2 3.82 -20.52 -4.80
C PHE A 2 3.74 -20.80 -3.29
N GLU A 3 4.66 -21.59 -2.74
CA GLU A 3 4.78 -21.77 -1.29
C GLU A 3 5.69 -20.69 -0.71
N LEU A 4 5.13 -19.81 0.12
CA LEU A 4 5.89 -18.75 0.78
C LEU A 4 7.02 -19.29 1.67
N ALA A 5 6.88 -20.53 2.17
CA ALA A 5 7.86 -21.18 3.03
C ALA A 5 9.19 -21.53 2.32
N GLU A 6 9.20 -21.59 0.98
CA GLU A 6 10.41 -21.90 0.20
C GLU A 6 11.17 -20.64 -0.24
N LEU A 7 10.60 -19.46 -0.02
CA LEU A 7 11.26 -18.19 -0.33
C LEU A 7 12.21 -17.78 0.81
N PRO A 8 13.35 -17.14 0.50
CA PRO A 8 14.26 -16.60 1.51
C PRO A 8 13.65 -15.34 2.13
N ILE A 9 12.60 -15.49 2.93
CA ILE A 9 11.89 -14.40 3.58
C ILE A 9 12.52 -14.15 4.95
N GLU A 10 12.99 -12.93 5.15
CA GLU A 10 13.37 -12.41 6.46
C GLU A 10 12.21 -11.55 7.00
N ILE A 11 11.86 -11.75 8.27
CA ILE A 11 10.81 -10.98 8.95
C ILE A 11 11.47 -10.17 10.05
N GLU A 12 11.35 -8.85 9.94
CA GLU A 12 11.83 -7.91 10.95
C GLU A 12 10.64 -7.13 11.52
N VAL A 13 10.63 -6.94 12.84
CA VAL A 13 9.71 -6.04 13.53
C VAL A 13 10.54 -5.04 14.31
N THR A 14 10.43 -3.76 13.95
CA THR A 14 11.18 -2.68 14.56
C THR A 14 10.25 -1.63 15.16
N HIS A 15 10.74 -0.93 16.18
CA HIS A 15 10.05 0.21 16.77
C HIS A 15 10.58 1.50 16.17
N ALA A 16 9.69 2.35 15.69
CA ALA A 16 10.01 3.68 15.19
C ALA A 16 9.06 4.72 15.79
N GLN A 17 9.54 5.95 15.98
CA GLN A 17 8.71 7.07 16.45
C GLN A 17 7.81 7.60 15.33
N ASP A 18 8.29 7.57 14.09
CA ASP A 18 7.50 7.79 12.87
C ASP A 18 7.60 6.56 11.96
N VAL A 19 6.45 6.11 11.45
CA VAL A 19 6.37 4.89 10.64
C VAL A 19 7.03 5.03 9.27
N VAL A 20 7.00 6.22 8.68
CA VAL A 20 7.62 6.48 7.38
C VAL A 20 9.13 6.45 7.54
N GLU A 21 9.67 7.16 8.51
CA GLU A 21 11.11 7.12 8.82
C GLU A 21 11.60 5.70 9.13
N GLY A 22 10.83 4.92 9.91
CA GLY A 22 11.14 3.52 10.19
C GLY A 22 11.19 2.64 8.95
N ILE A 23 10.22 2.80 8.03
CA ILE A 23 10.21 2.08 6.75
C ILE A 23 11.42 2.47 5.89
N LEU A 24 11.72 3.76 5.79
CA LEU A 24 12.85 4.27 5.00
C LEU A 24 14.19 3.77 5.54
N ALA A 25 14.35 3.73 6.86
CA ALA A 25 15.55 3.22 7.51
C ALA A 25 15.74 1.71 7.26
N ALA A 26 14.67 0.91 7.34
CA ALA A 26 14.72 -0.52 7.03
C ALA A 26 15.01 -0.79 5.54
N ALA A 27 14.61 0.12 4.65
CA ALA A 27 14.79 -0.01 3.20
C ALA A 27 16.17 0.42 2.68
N VAL A 28 17.08 0.92 3.53
CA VAL A 28 18.39 1.46 3.11
C VAL A 28 19.21 0.48 2.27
N ASN A 29 19.11 -0.82 2.54
CA ASN A 29 19.85 -1.88 1.85
C ASN A 29 18.99 -2.66 0.84
N CYS A 30 17.81 -2.15 0.48
CA CYS A 30 16.87 -2.79 -0.43
C CYS A 30 16.84 -2.06 -1.77
N ASP A 31 16.67 -2.78 -2.88
CA ASP A 31 16.54 -2.18 -4.21
C ASP A 31 15.14 -1.62 -4.50
N GLN A 32 14.14 -2.06 -3.73
CA GLN A 32 12.74 -1.72 -3.94
C GLN A 32 11.94 -1.81 -2.63
N ILE A 33 10.90 -0.98 -2.52
CA ILE A 33 9.86 -1.08 -1.50
C ILE A 33 8.56 -1.55 -2.15
N VAL A 34 7.93 -2.58 -1.61
CA VAL A 34 6.58 -3.01 -2.00
C VAL A 34 5.65 -2.80 -0.82
N ILE A 35 4.64 -1.93 -0.99
CA ILE A 35 3.74 -1.54 0.10
C ILE A 35 2.27 -1.71 -0.28
N GLY A 36 1.50 -2.33 0.62
CA GLY A 36 0.06 -2.50 0.45
C GLY A 36 -0.70 -1.19 0.70
N ALA A 37 -1.58 -0.82 -0.24
CA ALA A 37 -2.58 0.22 -0.04
C ALA A 37 -3.88 -0.43 0.46
N SER A 38 -4.12 -0.40 1.78
CA SER A 38 -5.32 -0.97 2.40
C SER A 38 -6.61 -0.34 1.83
N GLU A 39 -7.66 -1.15 1.65
CA GLU A 39 -8.93 -0.72 1.06
C GLU A 39 -9.82 0.10 1.99
N GLU A 40 -9.68 -0.03 3.32
CA GLU A 40 -10.72 0.40 4.26
C GLU A 40 -10.92 1.92 4.37
N ARG A 41 -9.98 2.75 3.88
CA ARG A 41 -10.05 4.22 4.00
C ARG A 41 -9.63 5.00 2.74
N LEU A 42 -9.61 4.36 1.57
CA LEU A 42 -9.23 5.01 0.30
C LEU A 42 -10.16 6.16 -0.13
N LEU A 43 -11.33 6.31 0.51
CA LEU A 43 -12.22 7.46 0.30
C LEU A 43 -12.08 8.56 1.36
N GLU A 44 -11.44 8.31 2.51
CA GLU A 44 -11.30 9.30 3.60
C GLU A 44 -9.92 9.97 3.66
N GLN A 45 -8.86 9.34 3.13
CA GLN A 45 -7.48 9.84 3.24
C GLN A 45 -7.00 10.71 2.06
N SER A 46 -7.88 11.04 1.11
CA SER A 46 -7.58 11.88 -0.06
C SER A 46 -7.09 13.30 0.27
N LEU A 47 -7.09 13.73 1.54
CA LEU A 47 -6.82 15.12 1.93
C LEU A 47 -5.49 15.35 2.67
N PHE A 48 -4.79 14.30 3.12
CA PHE A 48 -3.54 14.47 3.90
C PHE A 48 -2.38 13.53 3.53
N GLY A 49 -2.47 12.79 2.43
CA GLY A 49 -1.43 11.85 2.03
C GLY A 49 -1.45 10.59 2.88
N SER A 50 -1.48 9.43 2.24
CA SER A 50 -1.44 8.14 2.95
C SER A 50 -0.01 7.77 3.37
N ILE A 51 0.18 6.90 4.36
CA ILE A 51 1.52 6.36 4.70
C ILE A 51 2.22 5.80 3.43
N PRO A 52 1.57 4.98 2.58
CA PRO A 52 2.15 4.54 1.32
C PRO A 52 2.57 5.68 0.38
N GLN A 53 1.82 6.78 0.35
CA GLN A 53 2.17 7.95 -0.46
C GLN A 53 3.41 8.66 0.09
N ARG A 54 3.46 8.93 1.39
CA ARG A 54 4.65 9.55 2.03
C ARG A 54 5.89 8.69 1.80
N VAL A 55 5.77 7.37 1.98
CA VAL A 55 6.86 6.43 1.66
C VAL A 55 7.28 6.56 0.19
N ALA A 56 6.33 6.59 -0.76
CA ALA A 56 6.66 6.73 -2.18
C ALA A 56 7.29 8.09 -2.54
N GLU A 57 6.93 9.17 -1.83
CA GLU A 57 7.48 10.52 -2.01
C GLU A 57 8.89 10.66 -1.42
N GLU A 58 9.16 10.00 -0.29
CA GLU A 58 10.40 10.14 0.47
C GLU A 58 11.42 9.02 0.18
N ALA A 59 11.02 7.92 -0.46
CA ALA A 59 11.88 6.76 -0.69
C ALA A 59 13.06 7.06 -1.63
N PRO A 60 14.29 6.65 -1.27
CA PRO A 60 15.45 6.75 -2.15
C PRO A 60 15.42 5.72 -3.29
N VAL A 61 14.54 4.71 -3.21
CA VAL A 61 14.41 3.59 -4.14
C VAL A 61 13.01 3.49 -4.71
N THR A 62 12.87 2.71 -5.78
CA THR A 62 11.56 2.51 -6.43
C THR A 62 10.56 1.96 -5.41
N THR A 63 9.40 2.60 -5.31
CA THR A 63 8.29 2.15 -4.44
C THR A 63 7.11 1.70 -5.28
N VAL A 64 6.66 0.46 -5.07
CA VAL A 64 5.49 -0.12 -5.73
C VAL A 64 4.35 -0.22 -4.73
N MET A 65 3.30 0.54 -4.98
CA MET A 65 2.06 0.44 -4.23
C MET A 65 1.18 -0.66 -4.83
N VAL A 66 0.84 -1.67 -4.02
CA VAL A 66 -0.04 -2.76 -4.45
C VAL A 66 -1.41 -2.62 -3.79
N LYS A 67 -2.46 -2.83 -4.59
CA LYS A 67 -3.84 -2.88 -4.11
C LYS A 67 -4.42 -4.25 -4.41
N ARG A 68 -5.27 -4.75 -3.50
CA ARG A 68 -6.01 -5.99 -3.71
C ARG A 68 -6.81 -5.90 -5.01
N HIS A 69 -6.70 -6.94 -5.85
CA HIS A 69 -7.52 -7.05 -7.04
C HIS A 69 -8.89 -7.63 -6.68
N ASP A 70 -9.85 -6.76 -6.40
CA ASP A 70 -11.25 -7.14 -6.30
C ASP A 70 -11.95 -6.92 -7.65
N LEU A 71 -12.60 -7.97 -8.17
CA LEU A 71 -13.45 -7.94 -9.37
C LEU A 71 -14.71 -7.11 -9.10
N VAL A 72 -14.51 -5.79 -9.01
CA VAL A 72 -15.45 -4.69 -9.17
C VAL A 72 -16.95 -5.03 -9.04
N LYS A 73 -17.54 -4.72 -7.87
CA LYS A 73 -18.94 -4.25 -7.76
C LYS A 73 -19.07 -2.73 -8.04
N PHE A 74 -18.00 -2.03 -8.45
CA PHE A 74 -18.02 -0.57 -8.64
C PHE A 74 -18.78 -0.11 -9.90
N GLY A 75 -18.84 -0.92 -10.97
CA GLY A 75 -19.62 -0.59 -12.16
C GLY A 75 -21.14 -0.64 -11.92
N LEU A 76 -21.60 -1.69 -11.23
CA LEU A 76 -23.03 -1.89 -10.97
C LEU A 76 -23.60 -0.89 -9.96
N ARG A 77 -22.84 -0.56 -8.90
CA ARG A 77 -23.27 0.45 -7.92
C ARG A 77 -23.41 1.84 -8.55
N ARG A 78 -22.43 2.27 -9.35
CA ARG A 78 -22.48 3.58 -10.04
C ARG A 78 -23.63 3.66 -11.07
N TRP A 79 -23.93 2.55 -11.77
CA TRP A 79 -25.07 2.50 -12.70
C TRP A 79 -26.44 2.56 -11.98
N LEU A 80 -26.60 1.86 -10.85
CA LEU A 80 -27.85 1.89 -10.07
C LEU A 80 -28.15 3.28 -9.48
N PHE A 81 -27.13 4.03 -9.06
CA PHE A 81 -27.31 5.39 -8.55
C PHE A 81 -27.46 6.46 -9.65
N ALA A 82 -26.96 6.21 -10.87
CA ALA A 82 -27.10 7.13 -12.00
C ALA A 82 -28.53 7.16 -12.58
N ARG A 83 -29.35 6.16 -12.30
CA ARG A 83 -30.71 6.00 -12.84
C ARG A 83 -31.81 6.69 -12.00
N LYS A 84 -31.43 7.47 -10.97
CA LYS A 84 -32.37 8.18 -10.08
C LYS A 84 -32.34 9.70 -10.23
N ARG A 85 -32.05 10.21 -11.44
CA ARG A 85 -32.34 11.59 -11.84
C ARG A 85 -33.41 11.60 -12.92
#